data_AF-A0A1C3L2P5-F1
#
_entry.id   AF-A0A1C3L2P5-F1
#
_cell.length_a   1.000
_cell.length_b   1.000
_cell.length_c   1.000
_cell.angle_alpha   90.00
_cell.angle_beta   90.00
_cell.angle_gamma   90.00
#
_symmetry.space_group_name_H-M   'P 1'
#
loop_
_entity.id
_entity.type
_entity.pdbx_description
1 polymer ?
#
loop_
_entity_poly.entity_id
_entity_poly.type
_entity_poly.pdbx_seq_one_letter_code
_entity_poly.pdbx_strand_id
1 'polypeptide(L)'
;MHKFNKNNNKKNLFRINIPIFNKQNSETDDTNSLEEPQYLSSEEIERCLYSLCDYNTHIKMFCEPCEIMIEYLKNYYDPHEKNSPYSLSIESGKQGSRLTHSHNRQYMYVLQTLYLWKEIGEHMFFLWTRAESDMLDFKNPYRLMDTGQGLNRMQSGHKVLSVMKQILHNVQKKLGGWVGSSMIHMGDTNIPNTFMFIDKYTQVPRILTPIVLCLQKIDELYNSTPSMKNYIMSEFNGAHNLKMMITCDFFRHGFDGSGGDNFNEAGSCIDGRLTSAWNWCSKIEKKKYFPIFLLTGFVGFDGSF
;
A
#
# COMPACT_ATOMS: atom_id res chain seq x y z
N MET A 1 34.17 31.25 36.93
CA MET A 1 32.88 30.57 37.15
C MET A 1 31.99 30.82 35.93
N HIS A 2 32.15 30.04 34.86
CA HIS A 2 31.27 30.06 33.68
C HIS A 2 31.16 28.63 33.16
N LYS A 3 30.05 27.96 33.47
CA LYS A 3 29.70 26.64 32.93
C LYS A 3 29.04 26.84 31.57
N PHE A 4 29.71 26.41 30.50
CA PHE A 4 29.08 26.22 29.20
C PHE A 4 28.17 24.99 29.25
N ASN A 5 26.86 25.23 29.11
CA ASN A 5 25.84 24.20 29.08
C ASN A 5 25.73 23.69 27.63
N LYS A 6 26.32 22.52 27.32
CA LYS A 6 26.14 21.85 26.02
C LYS A 6 24.78 21.12 26.03
N ASN A 7 23.78 21.75 25.42
CA ASN A 7 22.54 21.08 25.03
C ASN A 7 22.87 20.04 23.94
N ASN A 8 22.99 18.78 24.34
CA ASN A 8 23.00 17.65 23.40
C ASN A 8 21.58 17.40 22.90
N ASN A 9 21.17 18.13 21.86
CA ASN A 9 20.07 17.71 20.99
C ASN A 9 20.48 16.41 20.30
N LYS A 10 20.10 15.26 20.88
CA LYS A 10 20.12 13.97 20.19
C LYS A 10 19.14 14.06 19.02
N LYS A 11 19.64 14.45 17.84
CA LYS A 11 18.99 14.16 16.57
C LYS A 11 18.97 12.65 16.45
N ASN A 12 17.80 12.04 16.64
CA ASN A 12 17.55 10.65 16.30
C ASN A 12 17.76 10.49 14.79
N LEU A 13 18.97 10.11 14.40
CA LEU A 13 19.38 9.92 13.01
C LEU A 13 18.76 8.64 12.41
N PHE A 14 18.22 7.76 13.25
CA PHE A 14 17.55 6.53 12.85
C PHE A 14 16.13 6.53 13.42
N ARG A 15 15.13 6.70 12.55
CA ARG A 15 13.71 6.47 12.86
C ARG A 15 13.47 4.95 12.97
N ILE A 16 13.96 4.34 14.03
CA ILE A 16 13.47 3.03 14.45
C ILE A 16 12.68 3.26 15.72
N ASN A 17 11.43 3.69 15.53
CA ASN A 17 10.46 3.71 16.61
C ASN A 17 9.44 2.63 16.27
N ILE A 18 9.73 1.38 16.67
CA ILE A 18 8.79 0.26 16.53
C ILE A 18 8.05 0.13 17.87
N PRO A 19 6.85 0.71 18.04
CA PRO A 19 6.23 0.88 19.35
C PRO A 19 5.76 -0.44 19.99
N ILE A 20 5.67 -1.51 19.19
CA ILE A 20 5.09 -2.80 19.60
C ILE A 20 6.10 -3.73 20.28
N PHE A 21 7.40 -3.61 19.99
CA PHE A 21 8.42 -4.41 20.69
C PHE A 21 8.67 -3.93 22.13
N ASN A 22 8.29 -2.71 22.48
CA ASN A 22 8.46 -2.17 23.83
C ASN A 22 7.55 -2.81 24.88
N LYS A 23 6.60 -3.68 24.50
CA LYS A 23 5.63 -4.30 25.43
C LYS A 23 5.92 -5.75 25.81
N GLN A 24 6.97 -6.38 25.28
CA GLN A 24 7.24 -7.81 25.55
C GLN A 24 8.30 -8.11 26.62
N ASN A 25 8.95 -7.10 27.20
CA ASN A 25 9.98 -7.31 28.23
C ASN A 25 9.50 -6.86 29.62
N SER A 26 8.40 -7.46 30.10
CA SER A 26 7.99 -7.31 31.51
C SER A 26 7.47 -8.62 32.08
N GLU A 27 8.28 -9.67 32.00
CA GLU A 27 8.16 -10.80 32.93
C GLU A 27 9.55 -11.01 33.53
N THR A 28 9.57 -10.91 34.86
CA THR A 28 10.71 -10.92 35.76
C THR A 28 11.24 -12.34 35.94
N ASP A 29 12.49 -12.59 35.59
CA ASP A 29 13.27 -13.70 36.16
C ASP A 29 14.52 -13.13 36.85
N ASP A 30 14.46 -13.18 38.18
CA ASP A 30 15.57 -12.91 39.10
C ASP A 30 16.56 -14.09 39.04
N THR A 31 17.64 -13.93 38.28
CA THR A 31 18.90 -14.65 38.55
C THR A 31 20.10 -13.74 38.28
N ASN A 32 20.79 -13.37 39.36
CA ASN A 32 22.06 -12.65 39.37
C ASN A 32 23.20 -13.49 38.77
N SER A 33 23.33 -13.52 37.45
CA SER A 33 24.62 -13.73 36.79
C SER A 33 25.05 -12.40 36.19
N LEU A 34 26.20 -11.89 36.65
CA LEU A 34 26.90 -10.77 36.02
C LEU A 34 27.42 -11.26 34.67
N GLU A 35 26.55 -11.30 33.67
CA GLU A 35 26.95 -11.51 32.28
C GLU A 35 27.74 -10.28 31.84
N GLU A 36 29.03 -10.45 31.53
CA GLU A 36 29.80 -9.41 30.86
C GLU A 36 29.05 -8.98 29.59
N PRO A 37 29.02 -7.68 29.26
CA PRO A 37 28.34 -7.22 28.06
C PRO A 37 28.99 -7.89 26.84
N GLN A 38 28.26 -8.84 26.26
CA GLN A 38 28.70 -9.57 25.08
C GLN A 38 28.81 -8.57 23.92
N TYR A 39 30.04 -8.17 23.59
CA TYR A 39 30.30 -7.30 22.47
C TYR A 39 29.97 -8.05 21.17
N LEU A 40 29.20 -7.41 20.28
CA LEU A 40 28.94 -7.94 18.95
C LEU A 40 30.24 -8.10 18.17
N SER A 41 30.41 -9.24 17.51
CA SER A 41 31.47 -9.45 16.54
C SER A 41 31.32 -8.50 15.34
N SER A 42 32.42 -8.29 14.60
CA SER A 42 32.39 -7.47 13.38
C SER A 42 31.36 -7.98 12.36
N GLU A 43 31.21 -9.30 12.24
CA GLU A 43 30.25 -9.95 11.35
C GLU A 43 28.80 -9.69 11.79
N GLU A 44 28.53 -9.75 13.10
CA GLU A 44 27.20 -9.43 13.64
C GLU A 44 26.85 -7.96 13.42
N ILE A 45 27.80 -7.04 13.59
CA ILE A 45 27.62 -5.62 13.28
C ILE A 45 27.31 -5.44 11.80
N GLU A 46 28.08 -6.06 10.91
CA GLU A 46 27.85 -6.00 9.46
C GLU A 46 26.46 -6.53 9.09
N ARG A 47 26.05 -7.68 9.63
CA ARG A 47 24.72 -8.25 9.40
C ARG A 47 23.61 -7.34 9.92
N CYS A 48 23.80 -6.70 11.07
CA CYS A 48 22.86 -5.70 11.58
C CYS A 48 22.74 -4.50 10.63
N LEU A 49 23.86 -4.01 10.08
CA LEU A 49 23.85 -2.91 9.11
C LEU A 49 23.10 -3.28 7.83
N TYR A 50 23.34 -4.47 7.27
CA TYR A 50 22.58 -4.93 6.10
C TYR A 50 21.08 -5.06 6.42
N SER A 51 20.72 -5.63 7.57
CA SER A 51 19.31 -5.76 7.99
C SER A 51 18.61 -4.40 8.13
N LEU A 52 19.33 -3.38 8.59
CA LEU A 52 18.82 -2.00 8.66
C LEU A 52 18.67 -1.38 7.26
N CYS A 53 19.62 -1.63 6.36
CA CYS A 53 19.52 -1.19 4.96
C CYS A 53 18.33 -1.83 4.25
N ASP A 54 18.10 -3.12 4.44
CA ASP A 54 16.96 -3.85 3.88
C ASP A 54 15.64 -3.30 4.42
N TYR A 55 15.55 -3.08 5.73
CA TYR A 55 14.39 -2.46 6.35
C TYR A 55 14.09 -1.09 5.74
N ASN A 56 15.09 -0.22 5.63
CA ASN A 56 14.90 1.13 5.08
C ASN A 56 14.50 1.09 3.59
N THR A 57 15.10 0.18 2.83
CA THR A 57 14.78 -0.02 1.41
C THR A 57 13.35 -0.50 1.24
N HIS A 58 12.92 -1.45 2.06
CA HIS A 58 11.54 -1.94 2.10
C HIS A 58 10.55 -0.82 2.41
N ILE A 59 10.78 -0.06 3.50
CA ILE A 59 9.91 1.05 3.87
C ILE A 59 9.79 2.04 2.71
N LYS A 60 10.91 2.42 2.09
CA LYS A 60 10.90 3.31 0.94
C LYS A 60 10.07 2.72 -0.20
N MET A 61 10.36 1.49 -0.63
CA MET A 61 9.69 0.84 -1.74
C MET A 61 8.17 0.71 -1.55
N PHE A 62 7.71 0.37 -0.34
CA PHE A 62 6.29 0.14 -0.07
C PHE A 62 5.52 1.41 0.29
N CYS A 63 6.15 2.35 1.00
CA CYS A 63 5.47 3.51 1.56
C CYS A 63 5.53 4.72 0.64
N GLU A 64 6.67 4.97 0.00
CA GLU A 64 6.90 6.18 -0.82
C GLU A 64 5.89 6.29 -1.98
N PRO A 65 5.57 5.23 -2.75
CA PRO A 65 4.54 5.32 -3.78
C PRO A 65 3.16 5.67 -3.22
N CYS A 66 2.81 5.15 -2.04
CA CYS A 66 1.55 5.50 -1.38
C CYS A 66 1.52 6.98 -0.98
N GLU A 67 2.62 7.48 -0.40
CA GLU A 67 2.75 8.89 0.00
C GLU A 67 2.61 9.83 -1.18
N ILE A 68 3.31 9.55 -2.29
CA ILE A 68 3.25 10.37 -3.51
C ILE A 68 1.83 10.37 -4.10
N MET A 69 1.15 9.22 -4.12
CA MET A 69 -0.23 9.16 -4.59
C MET A 69 -1.21 9.90 -3.67
N ILE A 70 -0.96 9.90 -2.34
CA ILE A 70 -1.72 10.72 -1.39
C ILE A 70 -1.49 12.21 -1.67
N GLU A 71 -0.25 12.62 -1.97
CA GLU A 71 0.07 14.01 -2.33
C GLU A 71 -0.66 14.42 -3.61
N TYR A 72 -0.63 13.60 -4.65
CA TYR A 72 -1.42 13.85 -5.87
C TYR A 72 -2.91 13.99 -5.55
N LEU A 73 -3.48 13.09 -4.73
CA LEU A 73 -4.89 13.18 -4.35
C LEU A 73 -5.21 14.48 -3.61
N LYS A 74 -4.37 14.89 -2.64
CA LYS A 74 -4.60 16.09 -1.84
C LYS A 74 -4.37 17.40 -2.60
N ASN A 75 -3.42 17.42 -3.52
CA ASN A 75 -3.05 18.63 -4.24
C ASN A 75 -3.96 18.91 -5.44
N TYR A 76 -4.53 17.86 -6.05
CA TYR A 76 -5.29 17.97 -7.29
C TYR A 76 -6.81 17.97 -7.09
N TYR A 77 -7.30 17.53 -5.93
CA TYR A 77 -8.72 17.34 -5.69
C TYR A 77 -9.15 17.95 -4.36
N ASP A 78 -10.17 18.80 -4.39
CA ASP A 78 -10.87 19.27 -3.21
C ASP A 78 -12.13 18.41 -2.98
N PRO A 79 -12.23 17.67 -1.87
CA PRO A 79 -13.37 16.78 -1.59
C PRO A 79 -14.73 17.49 -1.50
N HIS A 80 -14.76 18.83 -1.45
CA HIS A 80 -15.99 19.62 -1.40
C HIS A 80 -16.31 20.35 -2.71
N GLU A 81 -15.44 20.22 -3.73
CA GLU A 81 -15.68 20.79 -5.04
C GLU A 81 -16.81 20.04 -5.77
N LYS A 82 -17.82 20.79 -6.22
CA LYS A 82 -19.03 20.20 -6.83
C LYS A 82 -18.97 20.09 -8.36
N ASN A 83 -18.13 20.90 -9.01
CA ASN A 83 -18.18 21.12 -10.46
C ASN A 83 -16.81 20.93 -11.15
N SER A 84 -15.95 20.08 -10.60
CA SER A 84 -14.67 19.77 -11.25
C SER A 84 -14.89 18.91 -12.50
N PRO A 85 -14.27 19.24 -13.65
CA PRO A 85 -14.23 18.32 -14.80
C PRO A 85 -13.53 16.99 -14.44
N TYR A 86 -12.70 17.00 -13.39
CA TYR A 86 -12.01 15.84 -12.83
C TYR A 86 -12.67 15.35 -11.53
N SER A 87 -14.01 15.43 -11.42
CA SER A 87 -14.76 14.81 -10.32
C SER A 87 -14.29 13.36 -10.08
N LEU A 88 -14.34 12.85 -8.86
CA LEU A 88 -14.01 11.45 -8.57
C LEU A 88 -15.25 10.57 -8.46
N SER A 89 -16.44 11.10 -8.74
CA SER A 89 -17.68 10.33 -8.64
C SER A 89 -17.67 9.11 -9.56
N ILE A 90 -18.13 7.98 -9.03
CA ILE A 90 -18.33 6.72 -9.75
C ILE A 90 -19.76 6.23 -9.54
N GLU A 91 -20.27 5.47 -10.50
CA GLU A 91 -21.63 4.95 -10.48
C GLU A 91 -21.65 3.50 -10.95
N SER A 92 -22.34 2.66 -10.18
CA SER A 92 -22.45 1.23 -10.48
C SER A 92 -23.04 1.01 -11.88
N GLY A 93 -22.43 0.13 -12.66
CA GLY A 93 -22.81 -0.17 -14.04
C GLY A 93 -22.24 0.81 -15.09
N LYS A 94 -21.66 1.95 -14.69
CA LYS A 94 -20.99 2.86 -15.62
C LYS A 94 -19.49 2.56 -15.68
N GLN A 95 -18.95 2.44 -16.90
CA GLN A 95 -17.52 2.22 -17.16
C GLN A 95 -16.92 1.00 -16.41
N GLY A 96 -17.76 0.03 -16.04
CA GLY A 96 -17.36 -1.18 -15.31
C GLY A 96 -17.28 -1.03 -13.79
N SER A 97 -17.63 0.13 -13.24
CA SER A 97 -17.68 0.35 -11.80
C SER A 97 -18.79 -0.49 -11.15
N ARG A 98 -18.51 -1.02 -9.95
CA ARG A 98 -19.47 -1.77 -9.14
C ARG A 98 -19.97 -0.99 -7.95
N LEU A 99 -19.18 -0.03 -7.47
CA LEU A 99 -19.54 0.90 -6.40
C LEU A 99 -20.15 2.18 -6.96
N THR A 100 -20.99 2.82 -6.14
CA THR A 100 -21.53 4.16 -6.41
C THR A 100 -21.09 5.10 -5.30
N HIS A 101 -20.27 6.09 -5.64
CA HIS A 101 -19.74 7.08 -4.71
C HIS A 101 -19.85 8.49 -5.29
N SER A 102 -20.24 9.46 -4.45
CA SER A 102 -20.04 10.87 -4.76
C SER A 102 -18.54 11.21 -4.80
N HIS A 103 -18.18 12.38 -5.35
CA HIS A 103 -16.79 12.84 -5.37
C HIS A 103 -16.12 12.80 -3.99
N ASN A 104 -16.77 13.40 -2.98
CA ASN A 104 -16.30 13.39 -1.60
C ASN A 104 -16.09 11.97 -1.06
N ARG A 105 -17.06 11.07 -1.31
CA ARG A 105 -17.00 9.69 -0.82
C ARG A 105 -15.89 8.90 -1.50
N GLN A 106 -15.70 9.06 -2.81
CA GLN A 106 -14.60 8.42 -3.52
C GLN A 106 -13.25 8.97 -3.07
N TYR A 107 -13.12 10.29 -2.91
CA TYR A 107 -11.93 10.92 -2.36
C TYR A 107 -11.53 10.29 -1.02
N MET A 108 -12.47 10.21 -0.08
CA MET A 108 -12.21 9.61 1.24
C MET A 108 -11.90 8.12 1.14
N TYR A 109 -12.57 7.39 0.26
CA TYR A 109 -12.32 5.97 0.01
C TYR A 109 -10.89 5.71 -0.48
N VAL A 110 -10.42 6.50 -1.46
CA VAL A 110 -9.06 6.42 -2.01
C VAL A 110 -8.04 6.81 -0.94
N LEU A 111 -8.25 7.95 -0.26
CA LEU A 111 -7.35 8.44 0.78
C LEU A 111 -7.14 7.41 1.89
N GLN A 112 -8.24 6.86 2.42
CA GLN A 112 -8.21 5.83 3.46
C GLN A 112 -7.51 4.55 2.98
N THR A 113 -7.73 4.15 1.73
CA THR A 113 -7.06 2.97 1.14
C THR A 113 -5.55 3.18 1.03
N LEU A 114 -5.09 4.33 0.53
CA LEU A 114 -3.67 4.62 0.38
C LEU A 114 -2.96 4.72 1.75
N TYR A 115 -3.61 5.31 2.76
CA TYR A 115 -3.07 5.28 4.13
C TYR A 115 -3.02 3.87 4.71
N LEU A 116 -4.03 3.04 4.45
CA LEU A 116 -4.03 1.65 4.88
C LEU A 116 -2.90 0.87 4.22
N TRP A 117 -2.73 0.97 2.90
CA TRP A 117 -1.64 0.31 2.18
C TRP A 117 -0.27 0.75 2.66
N LYS A 118 -0.11 2.05 2.94
CA LYS A 118 1.10 2.57 3.56
C LYS A 118 1.36 1.93 4.93
N GLU A 119 0.39 1.95 5.85
CA GLU A 119 0.59 1.39 7.20
C GLU A 119 0.81 -0.14 7.17
N ILE A 120 0.20 -0.86 6.22
CA ILE A 120 0.51 -2.28 5.98
C ILE A 120 1.96 -2.46 5.52
N GLY A 121 2.41 -1.64 4.55
CA GLY A 121 3.79 -1.63 4.07
C GLY A 121 4.81 -1.37 5.19
N GLU A 122 4.51 -0.42 6.08
CA GLU A 122 5.33 -0.09 7.25
C GLU A 122 5.45 -1.28 8.23
N HIS A 123 4.41 -2.11 8.33
CA HIS A 123 4.35 -3.24 9.27
C HIS A 123 4.61 -4.60 8.61
N MET A 124 5.04 -4.65 7.34
CA MET A 124 5.10 -5.89 6.56
C MET A 124 6.01 -6.95 7.20
N PHE A 125 7.20 -6.58 7.69
CA PHE A 125 8.09 -7.53 8.36
C PHE A 125 7.44 -8.19 9.59
N PHE A 126 6.68 -7.42 10.36
CA PHE A 126 5.97 -7.96 11.50
C PHE A 126 4.80 -8.86 11.06
N LEU A 127 4.08 -8.47 10.01
CA LEU A 127 3.04 -9.32 9.40
C LEU A 127 3.63 -10.63 8.88
N TRP A 128 4.83 -10.63 8.29
CA TRP A 128 5.58 -11.83 7.89
C TRP A 128 5.86 -12.75 9.07
N THR A 129 6.46 -12.23 10.15
CA THR A 129 6.71 -13.02 11.36
C THR A 129 5.43 -13.62 11.95
N ARG A 130 4.32 -12.87 11.93
CA ARG A 130 3.02 -13.36 12.41
C ARG A 130 2.42 -14.41 11.48
N ALA A 131 2.61 -14.28 10.17
CA ALA A 131 2.17 -15.29 9.23
C ALA A 131 2.94 -16.59 9.39
N GLU A 132 4.27 -16.53 9.52
CA GLU A 132 5.08 -17.72 9.85
C GLU A 132 4.63 -18.34 11.17
N SER A 133 4.36 -17.52 12.18
CA SER A 133 3.83 -17.99 13.46
C SER A 133 2.46 -18.66 13.33
N ASP A 134 1.61 -18.26 12.39
CA ASP A 134 0.32 -18.93 12.11
C ASP A 134 0.54 -20.22 11.30
N MET A 135 1.47 -20.19 10.32
CA MET A 135 1.75 -21.30 9.42
C MET A 135 2.44 -22.49 10.09
N LEU A 136 3.36 -22.22 11.00
CA LEU A 136 4.18 -23.21 11.70
C LEU A 136 3.55 -23.69 13.03
N ASP A 137 2.38 -23.18 13.39
CA ASP A 137 1.70 -23.56 14.61
C ASP A 137 1.05 -24.96 14.46
N PHE A 138 1.59 -25.95 15.17
CA PHE A 138 1.06 -27.31 15.17
C PHE A 138 -0.40 -27.40 15.65
N LYS A 139 -0.90 -26.40 16.38
CA LYS A 139 -2.32 -26.32 16.80
C LYS A 139 -3.23 -25.74 15.73
N ASN A 140 -2.67 -25.21 14.65
CA ASN A 140 -3.37 -24.60 13.52
C ASN A 140 -3.02 -25.32 12.20
N PRO A 141 -3.34 -26.62 12.05
CA PRO A 141 -2.98 -27.36 10.85
C PRO A 141 -3.79 -26.91 9.63
N TYR A 142 -3.20 -27.06 8.44
CA TYR A 142 -3.91 -26.91 7.18
C TYR A 142 -5.02 -27.97 7.04
N ARG A 143 -6.15 -27.56 6.46
CA ARG A 143 -7.26 -28.43 6.08
C ARG A 143 -7.47 -28.32 4.57
N LEU A 144 -7.62 -29.46 3.90
CA LEU A 144 -8.02 -29.46 2.50
C LEU A 144 -9.53 -29.23 2.44
N MET A 145 -9.96 -28.16 1.77
CA MET A 145 -11.36 -27.77 1.69
C MET A 145 -11.71 -27.37 0.25
N ASP A 146 -12.90 -27.73 -0.20
CA ASP A 146 -13.46 -27.19 -1.45
C ASP A 146 -14.01 -25.79 -1.17
N THR A 147 -13.48 -24.78 -1.85
CA THR A 147 -13.88 -23.39 -1.69
C THR A 147 -14.92 -22.95 -2.73
N GLY A 148 -15.38 -23.86 -3.59
CA GLY A 148 -16.17 -23.53 -4.78
C GLY A 148 -15.32 -23.03 -5.96
N GLN A 149 -14.03 -22.76 -5.74
CA GLN A 149 -13.02 -22.49 -6.78
C GLN A 149 -12.04 -23.67 -6.95
N GLY A 150 -12.35 -24.82 -6.34
CA GLY A 150 -11.50 -26.00 -6.28
C GLY A 150 -10.99 -26.30 -4.87
N LEU A 151 -10.23 -27.40 -4.74
CA LEU A 151 -9.66 -27.84 -3.48
C LEU A 151 -8.46 -26.97 -3.10
N ASN A 152 -8.55 -26.30 -1.95
CA ASN A 152 -7.53 -25.43 -1.42
C ASN A 152 -7.06 -25.88 -0.03
N ARG A 153 -5.77 -25.64 0.26
CA ARG A 153 -5.22 -25.79 1.61
C ARG A 153 -5.56 -24.54 2.42
N MET A 154 -6.55 -24.69 3.28
CA MET A 154 -7.02 -23.63 4.16
C MET A 154 -6.35 -23.69 5.53
N GLN A 155 -6.03 -22.53 6.07
CA GLN A 155 -5.48 -22.38 7.42
C GLN A 155 -5.91 -21.02 7.99
N SER A 156 -6.33 -21.01 9.26
CA SER A 156 -6.71 -19.76 9.93
C SER A 156 -5.48 -18.88 10.18
N GLY A 157 -5.63 -17.56 10.03
CA GLY A 157 -4.54 -16.59 10.25
C GLY A 157 -4.82 -15.66 11.42
N HIS A 158 -5.09 -16.20 12.61
CA HIS A 158 -5.56 -15.41 13.74
C HIS A 158 -4.54 -14.34 14.20
N LYS A 159 -3.24 -14.65 14.16
CA LYS A 159 -2.18 -13.72 14.58
C LYS A 159 -2.06 -12.58 13.57
N VAL A 160 -2.03 -12.89 12.27
CA VAL A 160 -2.01 -11.87 11.20
C VAL A 160 -3.28 -11.01 11.24
N LEU A 161 -4.46 -11.64 11.37
CA LEU A 161 -5.74 -10.95 11.45
C LEU A 161 -5.79 -9.96 12.62
N SER A 162 -5.24 -10.32 13.78
CA SER A 162 -5.16 -9.44 14.95
C SER A 162 -4.35 -8.18 14.65
N VAL A 163 -3.19 -8.32 14.01
CA VAL A 163 -2.34 -7.19 13.63
C VAL A 163 -3.04 -6.31 12.59
N MET A 164 -3.65 -6.92 11.58
CA MET A 164 -4.38 -6.19 10.54
C MET A 164 -5.55 -5.38 11.07
N LYS A 165 -6.27 -5.90 12.07
CA LYS A 165 -7.32 -5.15 12.78
C LYS A 165 -6.75 -3.92 13.50
N GLN A 166 -5.57 -4.03 14.10
CA GLN A 166 -4.91 -2.89 14.76
C GLN A 166 -4.48 -1.83 13.74
N ILE A 167 -3.89 -2.24 12.62
CA ILE A 167 -3.51 -1.33 11.53
C ILE A 167 -4.75 -0.60 11.01
N LEU A 168 -5.83 -1.32 10.70
CA LEU A 168 -7.07 -0.73 10.24
C LEU A 168 -7.63 0.28 11.26
N HIS A 169 -7.65 -0.09 12.54
CA HIS A 169 -8.12 0.79 13.61
C HIS A 169 -7.28 2.08 13.69
N ASN A 170 -5.96 2.01 13.56
CA ASN A 170 -5.08 3.16 13.58
C ASN A 170 -5.39 4.13 12.42
N VAL A 171 -5.57 3.60 11.21
CA VAL A 171 -5.94 4.40 10.03
C VAL A 171 -7.31 5.06 10.21
N GLN A 172 -8.30 4.31 10.68
CA GLN A 172 -9.65 4.82 10.96
C GLN A 172 -9.63 5.96 11.97
N LYS A 173 -8.88 5.79 13.06
CA LYS A 173 -8.70 6.82 14.10
C LYS A 173 -8.00 8.05 13.54
N LYS A 174 -6.97 7.87 12.70
CA LYS A 174 -6.17 8.95 12.11
C LYS A 174 -6.98 9.80 11.13
N LEU A 175 -7.88 9.19 10.36
CA LEU A 175 -8.67 9.87 9.33
C LEU A 175 -10.10 10.24 9.76
N GLY A 176 -10.53 9.84 10.96
CA GLY A 176 -11.81 10.25 11.53
C GLY A 176 -13.03 9.58 10.88
N GLY A 177 -12.86 8.42 10.24
CA GLY A 177 -13.96 7.70 9.58
C GLY A 177 -13.49 6.52 8.72
N TRP A 178 -14.45 5.81 8.13
CA TRP A 178 -14.21 4.71 7.20
C TRP A 178 -15.31 4.62 6.14
N VAL A 179 -14.93 4.57 4.87
CA VAL A 179 -15.83 4.35 3.74
C VAL A 179 -15.60 2.93 3.23
N GLY A 180 -16.65 2.11 3.15
CA GLY A 180 -16.59 0.72 2.71
C GLY A 180 -16.61 -0.27 3.88
N SER A 181 -16.39 -1.55 3.59
CA SER A 181 -16.38 -2.61 4.58
C SER A 181 -15.06 -2.65 5.35
N SER A 182 -15.12 -2.97 6.65
CA SER A 182 -13.95 -3.23 7.50
C SER A 182 -13.61 -4.72 7.61
N MET A 183 -14.28 -5.57 6.82
CA MET A 183 -14.02 -7.00 6.78
C MET A 183 -12.62 -7.28 6.22
N ILE A 184 -11.87 -8.11 6.94
CA ILE A 184 -10.55 -8.62 6.57
C ILE A 184 -10.71 -10.13 6.42
N HIS A 185 -10.45 -10.64 5.23
CA HIS A 185 -10.52 -12.06 4.91
C HIS A 185 -9.23 -12.75 5.33
N MET A 186 -9.35 -13.90 6.00
CA MET A 186 -8.20 -14.65 6.49
C MET A 186 -8.58 -16.07 6.86
N GLY A 187 -7.98 -17.06 6.19
CA GLY A 187 -8.32 -18.46 6.37
C GLY A 187 -9.73 -18.79 5.91
N ASP A 188 -10.20 -18.14 4.85
CA ASP A 188 -11.51 -18.32 4.24
C ASP A 188 -11.39 -18.56 2.72
N THR A 189 -12.53 -18.59 2.01
CA THR A 189 -12.57 -18.84 0.57
C THR A 189 -11.90 -17.74 -0.27
N ASN A 190 -11.77 -16.52 0.26
CA ASN A 190 -11.15 -15.39 -0.44
C ASN A 190 -9.64 -15.33 -0.17
N ILE A 191 -9.22 -15.67 1.05
CA ILE A 191 -7.81 -15.68 1.48
C ILE A 191 -7.56 -16.99 2.23
N PRO A 192 -7.12 -18.07 1.54
CA PRO A 192 -7.05 -19.41 2.12
C PRO A 192 -6.07 -19.55 3.30
N ASN A 193 -5.03 -18.74 3.35
CA ASN A 193 -4.00 -18.76 4.39
C ASN A 193 -3.24 -17.43 4.46
N THR A 194 -2.41 -17.28 5.49
CA THR A 194 -1.64 -16.05 5.76
C THR A 194 -0.56 -15.75 4.73
N PHE A 195 -0.06 -16.76 4.00
CA PHE A 195 0.90 -16.54 2.90
C PHE A 195 0.24 -15.82 1.72
N MET A 196 -0.95 -16.27 1.31
CA MET A 196 -1.72 -15.60 0.24
C MET A 196 -2.09 -14.16 0.60
N PHE A 197 -2.40 -13.92 1.89
CA PHE A 197 -2.62 -12.57 2.39
C PHE A 197 -1.40 -11.67 2.19
N ILE A 198 -0.22 -12.14 2.58
CA ILE A 198 1.03 -11.39 2.44
C ILE A 198 1.29 -11.07 0.98
N ASP A 199 1.26 -12.10 0.13
CA ASP A 199 1.58 -11.98 -1.30
C ASP A 199 0.71 -10.90 -1.95
N LYS A 200 -0.57 -10.87 -1.59
CA LYS A 200 -1.51 -9.84 -2.04
C LYS A 200 -1.01 -8.41 -1.78
N TYR A 201 -0.48 -8.11 -0.59
CA TYR A 201 -0.01 -6.77 -0.28
C TYR A 201 1.39 -6.45 -0.80
N THR A 202 2.17 -7.46 -1.23
CA THR A 202 3.39 -7.22 -2.01
C THR A 202 3.12 -6.61 -3.39
N GLN A 203 1.88 -6.70 -3.88
CA GLN A 203 1.45 -6.11 -5.15
C GLN A 203 1.29 -4.59 -5.09
N VAL A 204 1.09 -3.99 -3.91
CA VAL A 204 0.89 -2.53 -3.75
C VAL A 204 2.03 -1.73 -4.43
N PRO A 205 3.32 -1.94 -4.11
CA PRO A 205 4.39 -1.22 -4.77
C PRO A 205 4.50 -1.56 -6.26
N ARG A 206 4.19 -2.79 -6.67
CA ARG A 206 4.18 -3.20 -8.09
C ARG A 206 3.15 -2.41 -8.90
N ILE A 207 1.98 -2.12 -8.32
CA ILE A 207 0.92 -1.32 -8.93
C ILE A 207 1.26 0.17 -8.92
N LEU A 208 1.63 0.72 -7.75
CA LEU A 208 1.75 2.17 -7.60
C LEU A 208 3.05 2.74 -8.16
N THR A 209 4.17 2.01 -8.07
CA THR A 209 5.48 2.53 -8.50
C THR A 209 5.49 2.93 -9.98
N PRO A 210 5.00 2.11 -10.92
CA PRO A 210 5.00 2.50 -12.33
C PRO A 210 4.11 3.71 -12.64
N ILE A 211 2.99 3.86 -11.91
CA ILE A 211 2.12 5.04 -12.02
C ILE A 211 2.85 6.28 -11.53
N VAL A 212 3.48 6.20 -10.36
CA VAL A 212 4.24 7.30 -9.76
C VAL A 212 5.40 7.73 -10.67
N LEU A 213 6.17 6.77 -11.21
CA LEU A 213 7.27 7.03 -12.13
C LEU A 213 6.78 7.76 -13.39
N CYS A 214 5.67 7.30 -13.98
CA CYS A 214 5.03 7.95 -15.12
C CYS A 214 4.66 9.41 -14.77
N LEU A 215 3.96 9.61 -13.64
CA LEU A 215 3.53 10.93 -13.19
C LEU A 215 4.70 11.90 -12.95
N GLN A 216 5.78 11.44 -12.33
CA GLN A 216 6.95 12.27 -12.05
C GLN A 216 7.71 12.65 -13.33
N LYS A 217 7.82 11.74 -14.29
CA LYS A 217 8.56 11.97 -15.55
C LYS A 217 7.78 12.77 -16.60
N ILE A 218 6.47 12.98 -16.44
CA ILE A 218 5.67 13.71 -17.43
C ILE A 218 6.21 15.13 -17.69
N ASP A 219 6.69 15.84 -16.67
CA ASP A 219 7.19 17.21 -16.88
C ASP A 219 8.54 17.22 -17.62
N GLU A 220 9.41 16.26 -17.32
CA GLU A 220 10.66 16.05 -18.07
C GLU A 220 10.36 15.69 -19.53
N LEU A 221 9.45 14.75 -19.75
CA LEU A 221 9.01 14.33 -21.08
C LEU A 221 8.42 15.50 -21.87
N TYR A 222 7.56 16.30 -21.24
CA TYR A 222 6.95 17.50 -21.85
C TYR A 222 7.99 18.54 -22.30
N ASN A 223 9.08 18.68 -21.55
CA ASN A 223 10.14 19.65 -21.84
C ASN A 223 11.31 19.07 -22.66
N SER A 224 11.30 17.76 -22.95
CA SER A 224 12.40 17.06 -23.61
C SER A 224 12.66 17.54 -25.05
N THR A 225 11.61 17.67 -25.86
CA THR A 225 11.70 18.08 -27.27
C THR A 225 10.46 18.88 -27.69
N PRO A 226 10.56 19.76 -28.71
CA PRO A 226 9.40 20.46 -29.26
C PRO A 226 8.30 19.53 -29.75
N SER A 227 8.66 18.39 -30.35
CA SER A 227 7.71 17.38 -30.82
C SER A 227 6.92 16.77 -29.67
N MET A 228 7.58 16.43 -28.56
CA MET A 228 6.92 15.87 -27.39
C MET A 228 6.01 16.89 -26.70
N LYS A 229 6.48 18.13 -26.60
CA LYS A 229 5.67 19.24 -26.10
C LYS A 229 4.39 19.42 -26.92
N ASN A 230 4.51 19.42 -28.25
CA ASN A 230 3.38 19.55 -29.16
C ASN A 230 2.41 18.37 -29.04
N TYR A 231 2.92 17.13 -28.99
CA TYR A 231 2.10 15.92 -28.79
C TYR A 231 1.30 15.97 -27.49
N ILE A 232 1.94 16.27 -26.36
CA ILE A 232 1.24 16.33 -25.07
C ILE A 232 0.26 17.51 -25.02
N MET A 233 0.61 18.64 -25.63
CA MET A 233 -0.30 19.78 -25.74
C MET A 233 -1.54 19.44 -26.58
N SER A 234 -1.37 18.80 -27.74
CA SER A 234 -2.49 18.49 -28.63
C SER A 234 -3.39 17.38 -28.10
N GLU A 235 -2.81 16.31 -27.54
CA GLU A 235 -3.57 15.12 -27.14
C GLU A 235 -4.20 15.22 -25.75
N PHE A 236 -3.54 15.94 -24.84
CA PHE A 236 -3.88 15.96 -23.42
C PHE A 236 -4.06 17.38 -22.86
N ASN A 237 -3.93 18.41 -23.68
CA ASN A 237 -4.03 19.81 -23.26
C ASN A 237 -2.97 20.18 -22.19
N GLY A 238 -1.77 19.63 -22.32
CA GLY A 238 -0.60 19.95 -21.49
C GLY A 238 -0.30 18.92 -20.38
N ALA A 239 0.89 19.06 -19.79
CA ALA A 239 1.42 18.14 -18.79
C ALA A 239 0.53 18.00 -17.54
N HIS A 240 0.02 19.13 -17.03
CA HIS A 240 -0.86 19.12 -15.86
C HIS A 240 -2.15 18.33 -16.11
N ASN A 241 -2.82 18.59 -17.24
CA ASN A 241 -4.06 17.90 -17.60
C ASN A 241 -3.83 16.40 -17.86
N LEU A 242 -2.67 16.03 -18.38
CA LEU A 242 -2.27 14.63 -18.52
C LEU A 242 -2.11 13.93 -17.14
N LYS A 243 -1.45 14.58 -16.17
CA LYS A 243 -1.35 14.06 -14.79
C LYS A 243 -2.73 13.95 -14.12
N MET A 244 -3.58 14.96 -14.30
CA MET A 244 -4.97 14.94 -13.82
C MET A 244 -5.77 13.81 -14.46
N MET A 245 -5.62 13.58 -15.77
CA MET A 245 -6.30 12.50 -16.49
C MET A 245 -5.92 11.12 -15.94
N ILE A 246 -4.62 10.86 -15.76
CA ILE A 246 -4.10 9.59 -15.22
C ILE A 246 -4.57 9.38 -13.78
N THR A 247 -4.38 10.39 -12.92
CA THR A 247 -4.75 10.29 -11.50
C THR A 247 -6.26 10.17 -11.31
N CYS A 248 -7.07 10.90 -12.08
CA CYS A 248 -8.54 10.82 -12.00
C CYS A 248 -9.03 9.44 -12.43
N ASP A 249 -8.49 8.89 -13.52
CA ASP A 249 -8.87 7.56 -14.00
C ASP A 249 -8.48 6.48 -12.97
N PHE A 250 -7.27 6.55 -12.40
CA PHE A 250 -6.83 5.61 -11.37
C PHE A 250 -7.63 5.74 -10.06
N PHE A 251 -7.85 6.96 -9.56
CA PHE A 251 -8.61 7.17 -8.32
C PHE A 251 -10.10 6.83 -8.44
N ARG A 252 -10.67 6.88 -9.64
CA ARG A 252 -11.99 6.32 -9.92
C ARG A 252 -11.89 4.80 -10.01
N HIS A 253 -11.20 4.29 -11.01
CA HIS A 253 -11.35 2.91 -11.48
C HIS A 253 -10.38 1.90 -10.87
N GLY A 254 -9.30 2.37 -10.23
CA GLY A 254 -8.49 1.54 -9.34
C GLY A 254 -9.18 1.27 -8.00
N PHE A 255 -10.31 1.91 -7.71
CA PHE A 255 -11.02 1.85 -6.43
C PHE A 255 -12.54 1.80 -6.59
N ASP A 256 -13.04 1.17 -7.66
CA ASP A 256 -14.48 1.17 -8.01
C ASP A 256 -15.21 -0.16 -7.78
N GLY A 257 -14.55 -1.12 -7.14
CA GLY A 257 -15.10 -2.46 -6.88
C GLY A 257 -15.09 -3.41 -8.06
N SER A 258 -14.53 -3.01 -9.21
CA SER A 258 -14.31 -3.89 -10.34
C SER A 258 -13.31 -5.01 -10.03
N GLY A 259 -13.36 -6.10 -10.79
CA GLY A 259 -12.48 -7.26 -10.64
C GLY A 259 -12.93 -8.33 -9.64
N GLY A 260 -13.91 -8.07 -8.78
CA GLY A 260 -14.54 -9.12 -7.95
C GLY A 260 -15.50 -10.00 -8.76
N ASP A 261 -15.97 -11.12 -8.20
CA ASP A 261 -16.87 -12.05 -8.91
C ASP A 261 -18.35 -11.70 -8.70
N ASN A 262 -18.73 -11.22 -7.52
CA ASN A 262 -20.11 -10.89 -7.17
C ASN A 262 -20.24 -9.54 -6.41
N PHE A 263 -21.47 -9.07 -6.16
CA PHE A 263 -21.74 -7.77 -5.52
C PHE A 263 -21.30 -7.75 -4.04
N ASN A 264 -21.38 -8.89 -3.37
CA ASN A 264 -20.99 -9.03 -1.95
C ASN A 264 -19.47 -8.99 -1.76
N GLU A 265 -18.72 -9.47 -2.76
CA GLU A 265 -17.26 -9.38 -2.85
C GLU A 265 -16.77 -8.16 -3.64
N ALA A 266 -17.68 -7.26 -4.06
CA ALA A 266 -17.36 -6.09 -4.89
C ALA A 266 -16.57 -5.05 -4.09
N GLY A 267 -15.28 -5.34 -3.91
CA GLY A 267 -14.17 -4.43 -3.64
C GLY A 267 -14.19 -3.55 -2.40
N SER A 268 -15.27 -3.54 -1.61
CA SER A 268 -15.39 -2.65 -0.45
C SER A 268 -14.67 -3.16 0.80
N CYS A 269 -14.48 -4.48 0.91
CA CYS A 269 -13.68 -5.09 1.97
C CYS A 269 -12.21 -4.72 1.82
N ILE A 270 -11.43 -4.97 2.87
CA ILE A 270 -10.03 -4.57 2.94
C ILE A 270 -9.22 -5.19 1.80
N ASP A 271 -9.46 -6.47 1.56
CA ASP A 271 -8.81 -7.25 0.51
C ASP A 271 -9.35 -6.90 -0.89
N GLY A 272 -10.62 -6.52 -0.98
CA GLY A 272 -11.28 -6.18 -2.24
C GLY A 272 -10.79 -4.88 -2.87
N ARG A 273 -10.24 -3.96 -2.07
CA ARG A 273 -9.69 -2.68 -2.55
C ARG A 273 -8.55 -2.87 -3.55
N LEU A 274 -7.71 -3.87 -3.32
CA LEU A 274 -6.58 -4.17 -4.21
C LEU A 274 -7.05 -4.81 -5.53
N THR A 275 -8.16 -5.56 -5.49
CA THR A 275 -8.71 -6.25 -6.68
C THR A 275 -9.08 -5.26 -7.79
N SER A 276 -9.65 -4.10 -7.45
CA SER A 276 -9.97 -3.06 -8.43
C SER A 276 -8.72 -2.42 -9.03
N ALA A 277 -7.68 -2.20 -8.22
CA ALA A 277 -6.40 -1.67 -8.70
C ALA A 277 -5.71 -2.67 -9.65
N TRP A 278 -5.76 -3.97 -9.34
CA TRP A 278 -5.29 -5.02 -10.23
C TRP A 278 -6.05 -5.05 -11.56
N ASN A 279 -7.39 -4.96 -11.50
CA ASN A 279 -8.23 -4.88 -12.70
C ASN A 279 -8.01 -3.60 -13.52
N TRP A 280 -7.58 -2.51 -12.89
CA TRP A 280 -7.16 -1.30 -13.60
C TRP A 280 -5.86 -1.54 -14.35
N CYS A 281 -4.87 -2.19 -13.71
CA CYS A 281 -3.61 -2.56 -14.33
C CYS A 281 -3.80 -3.45 -15.57
N SER A 282 -4.72 -4.41 -15.54
CA SER A 282 -5.03 -5.29 -16.67
C SER A 282 -5.75 -4.61 -17.84
N LYS A 283 -6.03 -3.32 -17.73
CA LYS A 283 -6.66 -2.49 -18.78
C LYS A 283 -5.79 -1.32 -19.18
N ILE A 284 -4.58 -1.18 -18.65
CA ILE A 284 -3.72 -0.01 -18.86
C ILE A 284 -3.45 0.22 -20.34
N GLU A 285 -3.27 -0.86 -21.11
CA GLU A 285 -2.97 -0.87 -22.54
C GLU A 285 -4.11 -0.32 -23.39
N LYS A 286 -5.34 -0.30 -22.84
CA LYS A 286 -6.54 0.24 -23.49
C LYS A 286 -6.75 1.72 -23.20
N LYS A 287 -5.96 2.33 -22.30
CA LYS A 287 -6.11 3.73 -21.91
C LYS A 287 -5.43 4.63 -22.94
N LYS A 288 -6.07 5.77 -23.26
CA LYS A 288 -5.54 6.75 -24.24
C LYS A 288 -4.12 7.23 -23.88
N TYR A 289 -3.81 7.33 -22.59
CA TYR A 289 -2.50 7.76 -22.09
C TYR A 289 -1.48 6.61 -21.95
N PHE A 290 -1.78 5.39 -22.38
CA PHE A 290 -0.82 4.28 -22.34
C PHE A 290 0.52 4.59 -23.04
N PRO A 291 0.57 5.27 -24.20
CA PRO A 291 1.85 5.66 -24.80
C PRO A 291 2.74 6.49 -23.88
N ILE A 292 2.16 7.27 -22.96
CA ILE A 292 2.93 8.05 -21.97
C ILE A 292 3.62 7.13 -20.96
N PHE A 293 2.97 6.03 -20.55
CA PHE A 293 3.62 5.02 -19.71
C PHE A 293 4.85 4.45 -20.44
N LEU A 294 4.70 4.05 -21.71
CA LEU A 294 5.84 3.54 -22.51
C LEU A 294 6.97 4.57 -22.61
N LEU A 295 6.64 5.82 -22.93
CA LEU A 295 7.62 6.92 -23.07
C LEU A 295 8.32 7.28 -21.75
N THR A 296 7.73 6.96 -20.60
CA THR A 296 8.32 7.19 -19.27
C THR A 296 9.08 5.97 -18.72
N GLY A 297 9.18 4.89 -19.52
CA GLY A 297 9.96 3.70 -19.21
C GLY A 297 9.16 2.55 -18.59
N PHE A 298 7.84 2.52 -18.80
CA PHE A 298 7.01 1.40 -18.36
C PHE A 298 7.36 0.13 -19.12
N VAL A 299 7.73 -0.93 -18.39
CA VAL A 299 7.99 -2.28 -18.93
C VAL A 299 6.91 -3.29 -18.56
N GLY A 300 6.05 -2.96 -17.59
CA GLY A 300 5.05 -3.85 -17.01
C GLY A 300 4.87 -3.58 -15.51
N PHE A 301 3.82 -4.15 -14.91
CA PHE A 301 3.62 -4.10 -13.45
C PHE A 301 4.42 -5.19 -12.71
N ASP A 302 4.79 -6.27 -13.41
CA ASP A 302 5.59 -7.37 -12.85
C ASP A 302 7.10 -7.23 -13.11
N GLY A 303 7.52 -6.13 -13.76
CA GLY A 303 8.92 -5.89 -14.14
C GLY A 303 9.38 -6.74 -15.34
N SER A 304 10.71 -6.78 -15.56
CA SER A 304 11.34 -7.69 -16.51
C SER A 304 11.74 -8.98 -15.79
N PHE A 305 11.25 -10.13 -16.27
CA PHE A 305 11.72 -11.45 -15.86
C PHE A 305 13.15 -11.73 -16.31
#